data_AF-A0A7C2EE84-F1
#
_entry.id   AF-A0A7C2EE84-F1
#
_cell.length_a   1.000
_cell.length_b   1.000
_cell.length_c   1.000
_cell.angle_alpha   90.00
_cell.angle_beta   90.00
_cell.angle_gamma   90.00
#
_symmetry.space_group_name_H-M   'P 1'
#
loop_
_entity.id
_entity.type
_entity.pdbx_description
1 polymer ?
#
loop_
_entity_poly.entity_id
_entity_poly.type
_entity_poly.pdbx_seq_one_letter_code
_entity_poly.pdbx_strand_id
1 'polypeptide(L)'
;MELLPTLIEEGPASLRLAQAYMAARLVPPPKRNDARHIALATAADRDAIVSWNFQDMVNIRKKRIVHLVNAKFGYRLVDIISPLEVPRE
;
A
#
# COMPACT_ATOMS: atom_id res chain seq x y z
N MET A 1 27.08 -1.20 -0.61
CA MET A 1 26.29 -1.13 0.63
C MET A 1 25.30 -2.28 0.57
N GLU A 2 25.39 -3.23 1.49
CA GLU A 2 24.47 -4.36 1.50
C GLU A 2 23.13 -3.90 2.06
N LEU A 3 22.06 -4.02 1.26
CA LEU A 3 20.71 -3.67 1.71
C LEU A 3 20.17 -4.84 2.53
N LEU A 4 20.07 -4.67 3.84
CA LEU A 4 19.43 -5.65 4.71
C LEU A 4 17.92 -5.43 4.75
N PRO A 5 17.11 -6.50 4.76
CA PRO A 5 15.68 -6.37 4.91
C PRO A 5 15.36 -5.74 6.27
N THR A 6 14.46 -4.77 6.27
CA THR A 6 13.91 -4.19 7.50
C THR A 6 12.52 -4.76 7.71
N LEU A 7 12.28 -5.36 8.88
CA LEU A 7 10.95 -5.78 9.28
C LEU A 7 10.16 -4.56 9.78
N ILE A 8 8.92 -4.42 9.32
CA ILE A 8 8.01 -3.35 9.76
C ILE A 8 6.82 -4.02 10.44
N GLU A 9 6.59 -3.68 11.70
CA GLU A 9 5.45 -4.20 12.46
C GLU A 9 4.20 -3.35 12.24
N GLU A 10 3.04 -3.99 12.29
CA GLU A 10 1.76 -3.27 12.26
C GLU A 10 1.52 -2.52 13.57
N GLY A 11 1.11 -1.26 13.44
CA GLY A 11 0.74 -0.43 14.58
C GLY A 11 -0.69 0.09 14.49
N PRO A 12 -1.17 0.82 15.51
CA PRO A 12 -2.50 1.40 15.52
C PRO A 12 -2.79 2.29 14.30
N ALA A 13 -1.78 3.00 13.78
CA ALA A 13 -1.90 3.84 12.60
C ALA A 13 -2.21 3.02 11.33
N SER A 14 -1.41 1.98 11.04
CA SER A 14 -1.63 1.13 9.86
C SER A 14 -2.93 0.34 9.97
N LEU A 15 -3.31 -0.12 11.16
CA LEU A 15 -4.57 -0.84 11.37
C LEU A 15 -5.81 0.06 11.14
N ARG A 16 -5.78 1.32 11.61
CA ARG A 16 -6.85 2.30 11.33
C ARG A 16 -6.92 2.64 9.85
N LEU A 17 -5.79 2.85 9.20
CA LEU A 17 -5.74 3.15 7.78
C LEU A 17 -6.25 1.97 6.92
N ALA A 18 -5.91 0.73 7.30
CA ALA A 18 -6.44 -0.47 6.67
C ALA A 18 -7.98 -0.54 6.78
N GLN A 19 -8.55 -0.20 7.94
CA GLN A 19 -10.01 -0.12 8.10
C GLN A 19 -10.62 0.95 7.19
N ALA A 20 -9.98 2.12 7.06
CA ALA A 20 -10.43 3.17 6.15
C ALA A 20 -10.44 2.70 4.68
N TYR A 21 -9.43 1.95 4.24
CA TYR A 21 -9.43 1.35 2.90
C TYR A 21 -10.54 0.31 2.71
N MET A 22 -10.80 -0.53 3.73
CA MET A 22 -11.91 -1.49 3.67
C MET A 22 -13.26 -0.78 3.57
N ALA A 23 -13.46 0.30 4.34
CA ALA A 23 -14.66 1.14 4.27
C ALA A 23 -14.82 1.80 2.89
N ALA A 24 -13.72 2.18 2.26
CA ALA A 24 -13.69 2.69 0.88
C ALA A 24 -13.85 1.61 -0.20
N ARG A 25 -14.08 0.34 0.18
CA ARG A 25 -14.22 -0.82 -0.72
C ARG A 25 -13.02 -0.98 -1.67
N LEU A 26 -11.81 -0.71 -1.19
CA LEU A 26 -10.55 -0.89 -1.95
C LEU A 26 -10.41 -2.34 -2.46
N VAL A 27 -10.72 -3.29 -1.59
CA VAL A 27 -10.67 -4.73 -1.85
C VAL A 27 -11.89 -5.42 -1.20
N PRO A 28 -12.33 -6.59 -1.72
CA PRO A 28 -13.37 -7.37 -1.07
C PRO A 28 -12.89 -7.92 0.29
N PRO A 29 -13.80 -8.27 1.22
CA PRO A 29 -13.44 -8.73 2.57
C PRO A 29 -12.38 -9.85 2.66
N PRO A 30 -12.39 -10.89 1.78
CA PRO A 30 -11.37 -11.94 1.82
C PRO A 30 -9.95 -11.44 1.52
N LYS A 31 -9.83 -10.28 0.84
CA LYS A 31 -8.55 -9.65 0.46
C LYS A 31 -8.10 -8.58 1.45
N ARG A 32 -8.61 -8.59 2.69
CA ARG A 32 -8.26 -7.59 3.73
C ARG A 32 -6.74 -7.44 3.96
N ASN A 33 -5.96 -8.50 3.79
CA ASN A 33 -4.51 -8.44 3.97
C ASN A 33 -3.83 -7.53 2.92
N ASP A 34 -4.37 -7.40 1.71
CA ASP A 34 -3.84 -6.45 0.72
C ASP A 34 -4.00 -5.00 1.20
N ALA A 35 -5.16 -4.68 1.77
CA ALA A 35 -5.40 -3.36 2.37
C ALA A 35 -4.48 -3.11 3.58
N ARG A 36 -4.22 -4.14 4.41
CA ARG A 36 -3.27 -4.04 5.53
C ARG A 36 -1.85 -3.78 5.04
N HIS A 37 -1.41 -4.48 4.00
CA HIS A 37 -0.08 -4.30 3.43
C HIS A 37 0.12 -2.88 2.88
N ILE A 38 -0.86 -2.36 2.14
CA ILE A 38 -0.82 -0.99 1.62
C ILE A 38 -0.82 0.03 2.77
N ALA A 39 -1.61 -0.23 3.82
CA ALA A 39 -1.68 0.66 4.98
C ALA A 39 -0.37 0.65 5.79
N LEU A 40 0.29 -0.49 5.89
CA LEU A 40 1.58 -0.61 6.54
C LEU A 40 2.66 0.18 5.79
N ALA A 41 2.75 0.01 4.48
CA ALA A 41 3.68 0.77 3.65
C ALA A 41 3.43 2.29 3.71
N THR A 42 2.15 2.69 3.68
CA THR A 42 1.76 4.09 3.81
C THR A 42 2.12 4.67 5.18
N ALA A 43 1.76 3.97 6.26
CA ALA A 43 2.00 4.44 7.62
C ALA A 43 3.50 4.45 7.99
N ALA A 44 4.30 3.61 7.33
CA ALA A 44 5.75 3.55 7.47
C ALA A 44 6.49 4.43 6.45
N ASP A 45 5.78 5.36 5.79
CA ASP A 45 6.35 6.33 4.87
C ASP A 45 7.23 5.70 3.78
N ARG A 46 6.73 4.64 3.14
CA ARG A 46 7.39 4.03 1.98
C ARG A 46 6.90 4.65 0.69
N ASP A 47 7.82 4.89 -0.24
CA ASP A 47 7.51 5.59 -1.49
C ASP A 47 6.75 4.69 -2.47
N ALA A 48 7.06 3.39 -2.50
CA ALA A 48 6.39 2.43 -3.36
C ALA A 48 6.30 1.03 -2.74
N ILE A 49 5.28 0.29 -3.18
CA ILE A 49 5.11 -1.15 -2.99
C ILE A 49 5.44 -1.82 -4.32
N VAL A 50 6.43 -2.68 -4.33
CA VAL A 50 6.77 -3.50 -5.49
C VAL A 50 6.05 -4.85 -5.36
N SER A 51 5.22 -5.20 -6.33
CA SER A 51 4.41 -6.42 -6.29
C SER A 51 4.35 -7.14 -7.62
N TRP A 52 4.48 -8.47 -7.58
CA TRP A 52 4.22 -9.35 -8.71
C TRP A 52 2.71 -9.62 -8.92
N ASN A 53 1.83 -9.10 -8.05
CA ASN A 53 0.39 -9.32 -8.14
C ASN A 53 -0.30 -8.29 -9.06
N PHE A 54 -0.05 -8.43 -10.36
CA PHE A 54 -0.55 -7.53 -11.41
C PHE A 54 -2.08 -7.50 -11.52
N GLN A 55 -2.74 -8.64 -11.32
CA GLN A 55 -4.20 -8.74 -11.52
C GLN A 55 -4.98 -7.96 -10.46
N ASP A 56 -4.41 -7.81 -9.25
CA ASP A 56 -5.12 -7.26 -8.11
C ASP A 56 -4.54 -5.99 -7.50
N MET A 57 -3.22 -5.78 -7.48
CA MET A 57 -2.64 -4.60 -6.79
C MET A 57 -2.40 -3.43 -7.75
N VAL A 58 -1.97 -3.70 -8.99
CA VAL A 58 -1.58 -2.68 -9.98
C VAL A 58 -2.80 -2.17 -10.79
N ASN A 59 -3.92 -1.92 -10.10
CA ASN A 59 -5.14 -1.42 -10.72
C ASN A 59 -5.29 0.09 -10.48
N ILE A 60 -5.41 0.89 -11.55
CA ILE A 60 -5.51 2.36 -11.46
C ILE A 60 -6.67 2.83 -10.57
N ARG A 61 -7.80 2.11 -10.55
CA ARG A 61 -8.93 2.42 -9.67
C ARG A 61 -8.55 2.22 -8.21
N LYS A 62 -7.87 1.12 -7.88
CA LYS A 62 -7.39 0.84 -6.52
C LYS A 62 -6.38 1.89 -6.08
N LYS A 63 -5.42 2.24 -6.95
CA LYS A 63 -4.42 3.31 -6.70
C LYS A 63 -5.10 4.66 -6.37
N ARG A 64 -6.11 5.06 -7.14
CA ARG A 64 -6.91 6.27 -6.86
C ARG A 64 -7.64 6.22 -5.52
N ILE A 65 -8.21 5.07 -5.15
CA ILE A 65 -8.87 4.90 -3.85
C ILE A 65 -7.85 5.02 -2.72
N VAL A 66 -6.69 4.39 -2.84
CA VAL A 66 -5.59 4.52 -1.86
C VAL A 66 -5.19 5.97 -1.71
N HIS A 67 -4.90 6.68 -2.80
CA HIS A 67 -4.50 8.09 -2.78
C HIS A 67 -5.57 9.01 -2.19
N LEU A 68 -6.85 8.79 -2.52
CA LEU A 68 -7.97 9.54 -1.95
C LEU A 68 -8.05 9.37 -0.43
N VAL A 69 -7.94 8.12 0.05
CA VAL A 69 -7.97 7.84 1.49
C VAL A 69 -6.73 8.40 2.15
N ASN A 70 -5.53 8.25 1.58
CA ASN A 70 -4.29 8.80 2.14
C ASN A 70 -4.39 10.31 2.31
N ALA A 71 -4.81 11.03 1.28
CA ALA A 71 -4.99 12.48 1.31
C ALA A 71 -5.99 12.91 2.39
N LYS A 72 -7.12 12.20 2.52
CA LYS A 72 -8.13 12.48 3.55
C LYS A 72 -7.59 12.35 4.98
N PHE A 73 -6.64 11.43 5.19
CA PHE A 73 -6.05 11.17 6.51
C PHE A 73 -4.67 11.83 6.69
N GLY A 74 -4.22 12.65 5.74
CA GLY A 74 -2.94 13.37 5.83
C GLY A 74 -1.70 12.51 5.60
N TYR A 75 -1.85 11.33 5.00
CA TYR A 75 -0.72 10.46 4.66
C TYR A 75 -0.14 10.79 3.28
N ARG A 76 1.16 10.54 3.10
CA ARG A 76 1.81 10.62 1.80
C ARG A 76 1.21 9.60 0.83
N LEU A 77 1.32 9.89 -0.46
CA LEU A 77 0.94 8.95 -1.51
C LEU A 77 1.96 7.82 -1.56
N VAL A 78 1.47 6.59 -1.67
CA VAL A 78 2.30 5.42 -1.95
C VAL A 78 2.01 4.94 -3.36
N ASP A 79 3.06 4.65 -4.12
CA ASP A 79 2.91 4.01 -5.41
C ASP A 79 2.85 2.49 -5.29
N ILE A 80 2.19 1.87 -6.26
CA ILE A 80 2.10 0.41 -6.36
C ILE A 80 2.57 0.09 -7.76
N ILE A 81 3.75 -0.51 -7.85
CA ILE A 81 4.45 -0.74 -9.10
C ILE A 81 4.81 -2.20 -9.27
N SER A 82 5.01 -2.59 -10.52
CA SER A 82 5.61 -3.84 -10.86
C SER A 82 7.13 -3.79 -10.71
N PRO A 83 7.78 -4.94 -10.47
CA PRO A 83 9.23 -5.07 -10.54
C PRO A 83 9.83 -4.62 -11.87
N LEU A 84 9.06 -4.62 -12.95
CA LEU A 84 9.51 -4.17 -14.27
C LEU A 84 9.62 -2.64 -14.38
N GLU A 85 8.93 -1.91 -13.50
CA GLU A 85 8.98 -0.44 -13.42
C GLU A 85 10.13 0.05 -12.52
N VAL A 86 10.78 -0.84 -11.79
CA VAL A 86 11.94 -0.50 -10.96
C VAL A 86 13.13 -0.19 -11.90
N PRO A 87 13.74 1.01 -11.83
CA PRO A 87 14.90 1.33 -12.63
C PRO A 87 16.02 0.31 -12.43
N ARG A 88 16.67 -0.08 -13.53
CA ARG A 88 17.93 -0.84 -13.46
C ARG A 88 19.06 0.17 -13.47
N GLU A 89 19.63 0.42 -12.30
CA GLU A 89 20.89 1.16 -12.12
C GLU A 89 22.04 0.17 -11.99
#